data_AF-A0A3B0UPT7-F1
#
_entry.id   AF-A0A3B0UPT7-F1
#
_cell.length_a   1.000
_cell.length_b   1.000
_cell.length_c   1.000
_cell.angle_alpha   90.00
_cell.angle_beta   90.00
_cell.angle_gamma   90.00
#
_symmetry.space_group_name_H-M   'P 1'
#
loop_
_entity.id
_entity.type
_entity.pdbx_description
1 polymer ?
#
loop_
_entity_poly.entity_id
_entity_poly.type
_entity_poly.pdbx_seq_one_letter_code
_entity_poly.pdbx_strand_id
1 'polypeptide(L)'
;MSTEPYVEFNPGDLIAAETMNEMQGLIRDDIGSQTQTAVENITTVPHAENSDKLEGQSLDDIRQEIIDQALGQIALQSGYMKLYKKLKVGEESVIVHDLKNCPLVDLYQLDYFLVVASEDGYIYPTWVNFYLYHSGEKSIRYRSEDSSDPPVSIEIESSSRPAYRLPFREMLMRYNVDYSDSSSMGEIETEFWDALFSDPNDPFDDNQYTHSPWFDRCCREERTVKSLKDKGDWDDLWIKVVPRKTINYAMVTEIQPSTDSSVSVLQRPPDVAPPDIKVAHFDWNTIGIKLLAELDVPPLDPEQTLPFETMGEAVADFEQAYPDYAQELKVMVLLRA
;
A
#
# COMPACT_ATOMS: atom_id res chain seq x y z
N MET A 1 8.45 -58.41 3.39
CA MET A 1 8.86 -59.07 4.63
C MET A 1 8.77 -60.55 4.40
N SER A 2 9.91 -61.27 4.47
CA SER A 2 9.87 -62.73 4.46
C SER A 2 9.14 -63.20 5.71
N THR A 3 8.19 -64.11 5.56
CA THR A 3 7.39 -64.69 6.66
C THR A 3 7.98 -66.01 7.17
N GLU A 4 9.19 -66.36 6.73
CA GLU A 4 9.86 -67.58 7.17
C GLU A 4 10.55 -67.38 8.53
N PRO A 5 10.34 -68.30 9.48
CA PRO A 5 10.98 -68.22 10.79
C PRO A 5 12.50 -68.45 10.68
N TYR A 6 13.29 -67.65 11.41
CA TYR A 6 14.76 -67.77 11.42
C TYR A 6 15.25 -69.15 11.87
N VAL A 7 14.52 -69.81 12.77
CA VAL A 7 14.68 -71.22 13.13
C VAL A 7 13.29 -71.81 13.36
N GLU A 8 13.02 -72.98 12.79
CA GLU A 8 11.76 -73.70 12.95
C GLU A 8 11.77 -74.55 14.23
N PHE A 9 10.72 -74.46 15.05
CA PHE A 9 10.54 -75.28 16.24
C PHE A 9 9.25 -76.09 16.13
N ASN A 10 9.32 -77.38 16.45
CA ASN A 10 8.14 -78.23 16.54
C ASN A 10 7.65 -78.35 17.99
N PRO A 11 6.34 -78.55 18.22
CA PRO A 11 5.82 -78.80 19.55
C PRO A 11 6.49 -80.02 20.20
N GLY A 12 7.16 -79.81 21.33
CA GLY A 12 7.89 -80.85 22.07
C GLY A 12 9.41 -80.76 21.97
N ASP A 13 9.94 -79.88 21.13
CA ASP A 13 11.39 -79.65 21.04
C ASP A 13 11.91 -78.94 22.30
N LEU A 14 13.03 -79.44 22.84
CA LEU A 14 13.79 -78.76 23.88
C LEU A 14 14.55 -77.60 23.25
N ILE A 15 14.14 -76.37 23.57
CA ILE A 15 14.84 -75.16 23.12
C ILE A 15 16.19 -75.09 23.84
N ALA A 16 17.24 -75.49 23.13
CA ALA A 16 18.61 -75.45 23.61
C ALA A 16 19.20 -74.04 23.49
N ALA A 17 20.17 -73.70 24.35
CA ALA A 17 20.81 -72.39 24.34
C ALA A 17 21.57 -72.15 23.02
N GLU A 18 22.11 -73.21 22.43
CA GLU A 18 22.80 -73.22 21.15
C GLU A 18 21.88 -72.78 20.00
N THR A 19 20.64 -73.28 19.98
CA THR A 19 19.64 -72.94 18.96
C THR A 19 19.17 -71.49 19.07
N MET A 20 19.10 -70.96 20.28
CA MET A 20 18.79 -69.54 20.50
C MET A 20 19.96 -68.63 20.08
N ASN A 21 21.20 -69.06 20.27
CA ASN A 21 22.38 -68.32 19.81
C ASN A 21 22.45 -68.30 18.27
N GLU A 22 22.10 -69.40 17.62
CA GLU A 22 22.01 -69.49 16.16
C GLU A 22 20.95 -68.52 15.61
N MET A 23 19.76 -68.53 16.20
CA MET A 23 18.70 -67.58 15.84
C MET A 23 19.14 -66.12 16.01
N GLN A 24 19.84 -65.79 17.11
CA GLN A 24 20.37 -64.45 17.33
C GLN A 24 21.44 -64.06 16.29
N GLY A 25 22.24 -65.01 15.81
CA GLY A 25 23.17 -64.81 14.70
C GLY A 25 22.43 -64.44 13.41
N LEU A 26 21.43 -65.23 13.03
CA LEU A 26 20.63 -65.01 11.82
C LEU A 26 19.88 -63.67 11.84
N ILE A 27 19.35 -63.26 13.01
CA ILE A 27 18.71 -61.96 13.18
C ILE A 27 19.73 -60.82 12.99
N ARG A 28 20.95 -60.95 13.53
CA ARG A 28 22.00 -59.93 13.36
C ARG A 28 22.44 -59.80 11.92
N ASP A 29 22.60 -60.93 11.22
CA ASP A 29 23.01 -60.95 9.81
C ASP A 29 21.92 -60.32 8.92
N ASP A 30 20.66 -60.59 9.19
CA ASP A 30 19.52 -59.99 8.48
C ASP A 30 19.44 -58.47 8.74
N ILE A 31 19.57 -58.02 9.99
CA ILE A 31 19.65 -56.58 10.31
C ILE A 31 20.84 -55.92 9.60
N GLY A 32 22.00 -56.60 9.56
CA GLY A 32 23.19 -56.12 8.85
C GLY A 32 22.93 -55.96 7.36
N SER A 33 22.33 -56.97 6.73
CA SER A 33 21.95 -56.95 5.31
C SER A 33 20.92 -55.88 4.99
N GLN A 34 19.88 -55.72 5.82
CA GLN A 34 18.86 -54.67 5.65
C GLN A 34 19.44 -53.27 5.83
N THR A 35 20.36 -53.08 6.78
CA THR A 35 21.06 -51.80 6.98
C THR A 35 21.94 -51.48 5.79
N GLN A 36 22.71 -52.45 5.29
CA GLN A 36 23.56 -52.27 4.13
C GLN A 36 22.74 -51.98 2.87
N THR A 37 21.63 -52.70 2.66
CA THR A 37 20.67 -52.44 1.58
C THR A 37 20.06 -51.04 1.70
N ALA A 38 19.72 -50.59 2.91
CA ALA A 38 19.19 -49.25 3.14
C ALA A 38 20.24 -48.16 2.85
N VAL A 39 21.50 -48.38 3.23
CA VAL A 39 22.62 -47.46 2.93
C VAL A 39 22.91 -47.41 1.43
N GLU A 40 22.93 -48.55 0.74
CA GLU A 40 23.19 -48.64 -0.71
C GLU A 40 22.02 -48.04 -1.53
N ASN A 41 20.80 -48.06 -1.00
CA ASN A 41 19.63 -47.42 -1.62
C ASN A 41 19.52 -45.91 -1.36
N ILE A 42 20.34 -45.34 -0.46
CA ILE A 42 20.47 -43.88 -0.32
C ILE A 42 21.43 -43.39 -1.42
N THR A 43 20.91 -43.21 -2.63
CA THR A 43 21.66 -42.68 -3.78
C THR A 43 21.76 -41.15 -3.77
N THR A 44 20.96 -40.48 -2.96
CA THR A 44 20.94 -39.02 -2.78
C THR A 44 20.57 -38.69 -1.34
N VAL A 45 21.39 -37.89 -0.67
CA VAL A 45 21.06 -37.31 0.62
C VAL A 45 20.20 -36.06 0.34
N PRO A 46 18.92 -35.98 0.77
CA PRO A 46 18.04 -34.85 0.47
C PRO A 46 18.59 -33.48 0.93
N HIS A 47 19.54 -33.48 1.86
CA HIS A 47 20.23 -32.28 2.36
C HIS A 47 21.46 -31.85 1.56
N ALA A 48 21.92 -32.62 0.56
CA ALA A 48 23.13 -32.28 -0.20
C ALA A 48 22.85 -31.50 -1.50
N GLU A 49 21.61 -31.46 -1.99
CA GLU A 49 21.24 -30.71 -3.20
C GLU A 49 20.77 -29.27 -2.90
N ASN A 50 20.71 -28.87 -1.63
CA ASN A 50 20.22 -27.58 -1.16
C ASN A 50 21.26 -26.83 -0.29
N SER A 51 22.56 -27.00 -0.54
CA SER A 51 23.61 -26.26 0.22
C SER A 51 23.49 -24.74 0.10
N ASP A 52 22.86 -24.28 -0.97
CA ASP A 52 22.76 -22.86 -1.32
C ASP A 52 21.39 -22.25 -0.95
N LYS A 53 20.48 -23.07 -0.38
CA LYS A 53 19.12 -22.69 -0.02
C LYS A 53 18.77 -23.12 1.41
N LEU A 54 18.48 -22.15 2.27
CA LEU A 54 17.92 -22.40 3.60
C LEU A 54 16.39 -22.48 3.44
N GLU A 55 15.79 -23.60 3.82
CA GLU A 55 14.32 -23.82 3.73
C GLU A 55 13.71 -23.61 2.33
N GLY A 56 14.52 -23.76 1.27
CA GLY A 56 14.09 -23.54 -0.12
C GLY A 56 14.22 -22.10 -0.62
N GLN A 57 14.60 -21.15 0.23
CA GLN A 57 14.93 -19.77 -0.12
C GLN A 57 16.44 -19.61 -0.35
N SER A 58 16.84 -18.82 -1.35
CA SER A 58 18.25 -18.46 -1.53
C SER A 58 18.71 -17.46 -0.46
N LEU A 59 20.03 -17.32 -0.27
CA LEU A 59 20.59 -16.31 0.63
C LEU A 59 20.16 -14.89 0.26
N ASP A 60 19.97 -14.62 -1.03
CA ASP A 60 19.51 -13.32 -1.53
C ASP A 60 18.03 -13.08 -1.21
N ASP A 61 17.18 -14.12 -1.29
CA ASP A 61 15.76 -14.03 -0.91
C ASP A 61 15.62 -13.74 0.58
N ILE A 62 16.36 -14.48 1.42
CA ILE A 62 16.37 -14.27 2.89
C ILE A 62 16.89 -12.88 3.22
N ARG A 63 17.92 -12.40 2.51
CA ARG A 63 18.47 -11.06 2.72
C ARG A 63 17.44 -9.98 2.35
N GLN A 64 16.73 -10.14 1.25
CA GLN A 64 15.69 -9.20 0.84
C GLN A 64 14.53 -9.21 1.85
N GLU A 65 14.11 -10.39 2.32
CA GLU A 65 13.06 -10.52 3.33
C GLU A 65 13.46 -9.88 4.66
N ILE A 66 14.70 -10.06 5.11
CA ILE A 66 15.23 -9.39 6.32
C ILE A 66 15.29 -7.87 6.12
N ILE A 67 15.70 -7.39 4.94
CA ILE A 67 15.70 -5.94 4.64
C ILE A 67 14.27 -5.40 4.65
N ASP A 68 13.33 -6.09 4.04
CA ASP A 68 11.92 -5.70 3.99
C ASP A 68 11.30 -5.68 5.40
N GLN A 69 11.56 -6.71 6.22
CA GLN A 69 11.16 -6.74 7.63
C GLN A 69 11.84 -5.64 8.44
N ALA A 70 13.13 -5.40 8.25
CA ALA A 70 13.86 -4.34 8.93
C ALA A 70 13.36 -2.95 8.54
N LEU A 71 13.03 -2.71 7.26
CA LEU A 71 12.42 -1.46 6.80
C LEU A 71 11.01 -1.29 7.36
N GLY A 72 10.21 -2.36 7.42
CA GLY A 72 8.90 -2.35 8.09
C GLY A 72 9.02 -2.02 9.59
N GLN A 73 9.96 -2.65 10.29
CA GLN A 73 10.23 -2.37 11.70
C GLN A 73 10.82 -0.97 11.93
N ILE A 74 11.69 -0.48 11.03
CA ILE A 74 12.17 0.90 11.07
C ILE A 74 11.01 1.86 10.81
N ALA A 75 10.09 1.59 9.89
CA ALA A 75 8.91 2.42 9.72
C ALA A 75 8.08 2.49 11.03
N LEU A 76 7.94 1.38 11.75
CA LEU A 76 7.28 1.30 13.06
C LEU A 76 8.08 1.97 14.21
N GLN A 77 9.41 1.91 14.18
CA GLN A 77 10.30 2.41 15.24
C GLN A 77 10.91 3.80 14.98
N SER A 78 10.81 4.32 13.76
CA SER A 78 11.46 5.58 13.33
C SER A 78 10.86 6.81 13.99
N GLY A 79 9.78 6.64 14.75
CA GLY A 79 9.03 7.74 15.34
C GLY A 79 8.26 8.56 14.32
N TYR A 80 8.17 8.10 13.06
CA TYR A 80 7.44 8.79 11.99
C TYR A 80 6.05 8.20 11.77
N MET A 81 5.03 8.90 12.22
CA MET A 81 3.63 8.57 11.94
C MET A 81 3.12 9.43 10.79
N LYS A 82 2.44 8.83 9.82
CA LYS A 82 1.75 9.52 8.72
C LYS A 82 0.28 9.22 8.88
N LEU A 83 -0.52 10.25 9.00
CA LEU A 83 -1.96 10.16 9.20
C LEU A 83 -2.70 11.01 8.17
N TYR A 84 -3.92 10.61 7.84
CA TYR A 84 -4.82 11.35 6.96
C TYR A 84 -6.05 11.76 7.78
N LYS A 85 -6.33 13.06 7.82
CA LYS A 85 -7.37 13.66 8.66
C LYS A 85 -8.26 14.61 7.87
N LYS A 86 -9.54 14.66 8.23
CA LYS A 86 -10.55 15.62 7.75
C LYS A 86 -10.87 16.59 8.89
N LEU A 87 -10.43 17.84 8.74
CA LEU A 87 -10.60 18.85 9.77
C LEU A 87 -11.85 19.70 9.48
N LYS A 88 -12.78 19.73 10.43
CA LYS A 88 -13.95 20.61 10.42
C LYS A 88 -13.72 21.85 11.26
N VAL A 89 -14.30 22.97 10.82
CA VAL A 89 -14.23 24.22 11.57
C VAL A 89 -14.86 24.02 12.95
N GLY A 90 -14.11 24.34 14.00
CA GLY A 90 -14.60 24.26 15.36
C GLY A 90 -14.48 22.88 16.03
N GLU A 91 -14.20 21.82 15.26
CA GLU A 91 -13.99 20.47 15.77
C GLU A 91 -12.49 20.21 16.07
N GLU A 92 -12.21 19.50 17.15
CA GLU A 92 -10.84 19.11 17.53
C GLU A 92 -10.63 17.62 17.26
N SER A 93 -9.75 17.31 16.31
CA SER A 93 -9.31 15.95 16.03
C SER A 93 -8.21 15.57 17.01
N VAL A 94 -8.49 14.62 17.90
CA VAL A 94 -7.54 14.12 18.91
C VAL A 94 -6.82 12.89 18.36
N ILE A 95 -5.49 12.91 18.41
CA ILE A 95 -4.63 11.84 17.89
C ILE A 95 -3.80 11.28 19.04
N VAL A 96 -3.99 9.99 19.33
CA VAL A 96 -3.13 9.22 20.23
C VAL A 96 -2.04 8.55 19.39
N HIS A 97 -0.79 8.98 19.57
CA HIS A 97 0.34 8.58 18.73
C HIS A 97 1.37 7.68 19.43
N ASP A 98 1.31 7.58 20.76
CA ASP A 98 2.13 6.66 21.57
C ASP A 98 3.67 6.76 21.41
N LEU A 99 4.17 7.86 20.84
CA LEU A 99 5.60 8.08 20.57
C LEU A 99 6.46 8.31 21.83
N LYS A 100 5.83 8.43 23.00
CA LYS A 100 6.49 8.69 24.31
C LYS A 100 7.34 9.97 24.34
N ASN A 101 7.09 10.91 23.42
CA ASN A 101 7.72 12.21 23.33
C ASN A 101 6.77 13.19 22.62
N CYS A 102 6.94 14.50 22.82
CA CYS A 102 6.20 15.50 22.06
C CYS A 102 6.72 15.55 20.61
N PRO A 103 5.94 15.09 19.61
CA PRO A 103 6.45 14.99 18.25
C PRO A 103 6.51 16.36 17.57
N LEU A 104 7.43 16.51 16.60
CA LEU A 104 7.30 17.55 15.59
C LEU A 104 6.12 17.19 14.69
N VAL A 105 5.19 18.14 14.53
CA VAL A 105 3.99 18.00 13.71
C VAL A 105 4.15 18.81 12.43
N ASP A 106 4.23 18.13 11.29
CA ASP A 106 4.20 18.74 9.97
C ASP A 106 2.83 18.48 9.32
N LEU A 107 2.25 19.52 8.71
CA LEU A 107 0.91 19.47 8.11
C LEU A 107 1.00 19.76 6.60
N TYR A 108 0.40 18.88 5.83
CA TYR A 108 0.29 19.02 4.38
C TYR A 108 -1.19 18.95 4.01
N GLN A 109 -1.66 19.91 3.21
CA GLN A 109 -2.97 19.84 2.61
C GLN A 109 -2.97 18.72 1.56
N LEU A 110 -4.03 17.91 1.53
CA LEU A 110 -4.26 16.92 0.49
C LEU A 110 -5.02 17.59 -0.64
N ASP A 111 -4.34 17.84 -1.75
CA ASP A 111 -4.99 18.39 -2.93
C ASP A 111 -5.74 17.27 -3.67
N TYR A 112 -6.87 17.63 -4.29
CA TYR A 112 -7.54 16.78 -5.25
C TYR A 112 -6.77 16.78 -6.57
N PHE A 113 -6.83 15.66 -7.28
CA PHE A 113 -6.28 15.58 -8.63
C PHE A 113 -7.17 14.75 -9.54
N LEU A 114 -7.20 15.12 -10.82
CA LEU A 114 -7.98 14.44 -11.84
C LEU A 114 -7.34 13.10 -12.21
N VAL A 115 -8.15 12.06 -12.27
CA VAL A 115 -7.78 10.71 -12.70
C VAL A 115 -8.83 10.14 -13.63
N VAL A 116 -8.53 8.96 -14.20
CA VAL A 116 -9.52 8.13 -14.87
C VAL A 116 -9.76 6.92 -13.97
N ALA A 117 -10.96 6.81 -13.41
CA ALA A 117 -11.40 5.68 -12.63
C ALA A 117 -11.95 4.58 -13.54
N SER A 118 -12.02 3.37 -12.99
CA SER A 118 -12.74 2.24 -13.58
C SER A 118 -13.54 1.57 -12.48
N GLU A 119 -14.82 1.34 -12.72
CA GLU A 119 -15.72 0.70 -11.76
C GLU A 119 -16.72 -0.15 -12.53
N ASP A 120 -16.81 -1.44 -12.21
CA ASP A 120 -17.64 -2.41 -12.92
C ASP A 120 -17.45 -2.40 -14.44
N GLY A 121 -16.27 -1.98 -14.92
CA GLY A 121 -15.98 -1.81 -16.34
C GLY A 121 -16.38 -0.51 -17.00
N TYR A 122 -16.98 0.40 -16.26
CA TYR A 122 -17.22 1.77 -16.70
C TYR A 122 -16.00 2.61 -16.38
N ILE A 123 -15.47 3.28 -17.41
CA ILE A 123 -14.30 4.15 -17.28
C ILE A 123 -14.80 5.59 -17.30
N TYR A 124 -14.40 6.39 -16.31
CA TYR A 124 -14.84 7.78 -16.22
C TYR A 124 -13.79 8.69 -15.56
N PRO A 125 -13.74 9.99 -15.92
CA PRO A 125 -12.87 10.95 -15.26
C PRO A 125 -13.45 11.34 -13.89
N THR A 126 -12.61 11.46 -12.87
CA THR A 126 -13.04 11.85 -11.52
C THR A 126 -11.91 12.51 -10.73
N TRP A 127 -12.25 13.23 -9.66
CA TRP A 127 -11.30 13.92 -8.80
C TRP A 127 -11.15 13.20 -7.47
N VAL A 128 -9.93 12.81 -7.12
CA VAL A 128 -9.66 12.01 -5.92
C VAL A 128 -8.52 12.57 -5.09
N ASN A 129 -8.43 12.14 -3.84
CA ASN A 129 -7.30 12.39 -2.95
C ASN A 129 -6.31 11.21 -2.93
N PHE A 130 -6.80 9.99 -3.19
CA PHE A 130 -6.01 8.76 -3.23
C PHE A 130 -6.27 8.01 -4.53
N TYR A 131 -5.22 7.48 -5.15
CA TYR A 131 -5.36 6.74 -6.39
C TYR A 131 -4.40 5.56 -6.45
N LEU A 132 -4.94 4.36 -6.64
CA LEU A 132 -4.18 3.14 -6.83
C LEU A 132 -3.99 2.88 -8.33
N TYR A 133 -2.74 2.72 -8.78
CA TYR A 133 -2.45 2.56 -10.21
C TYR A 133 -1.20 1.70 -10.46
N HIS A 134 -1.10 1.20 -11.69
CA HIS A 134 0.06 0.47 -12.18
C HIS A 134 1.03 1.41 -12.93
N SER A 135 2.34 1.22 -12.81
CA SER A 135 3.39 2.10 -13.38
C SER A 135 3.31 2.27 -14.91
N GLY A 136 2.67 1.33 -15.59
CA GLY A 136 2.35 1.39 -17.02
C GLY A 136 1.32 2.45 -17.42
N GLU A 137 0.57 3.02 -16.46
CA GLU A 137 -0.49 4.02 -16.70
C GLU A 137 -0.07 5.41 -16.22
N LYS A 138 0.97 5.98 -16.81
CA LYS A 138 1.40 7.35 -16.49
C LYS A 138 0.43 8.42 -17.00
N SER A 139 -0.26 8.13 -18.10
CA SER A 139 -1.35 8.93 -18.63
C SER A 139 -2.38 8.04 -19.31
N ILE A 140 -3.65 8.42 -19.23
CA ILE A 140 -4.75 7.67 -19.81
C ILE A 140 -5.49 8.59 -20.78
N ARG A 141 -5.68 8.09 -22.00
CA ARG A 141 -6.52 8.76 -23.00
C ARG A 141 -7.96 8.35 -22.78
N TYR A 142 -8.76 9.27 -22.29
CA TYR A 142 -10.19 9.10 -22.10
C TYR A 142 -10.96 9.66 -23.30
N ARG A 143 -12.01 8.96 -23.70
CA ARG A 143 -12.99 9.43 -24.67
C ARG A 143 -14.38 9.17 -24.07
N SER A 144 -15.18 10.20 -23.93
CA SER A 144 -16.58 10.04 -23.54
C SER A 144 -17.34 9.35 -24.67
N GLU A 145 -18.12 8.32 -24.34
CA GLU A 145 -18.87 7.50 -25.31
C GLU A 145 -19.90 8.34 -26.09
N ASP A 146 -20.45 9.38 -25.45
CA ASP A 146 -21.52 10.22 -25.99
C ASP A 146 -21.02 11.51 -26.66
N SER A 147 -19.72 11.79 -26.59
CA SER A 147 -19.13 13.03 -27.15
C SER A 147 -18.48 12.80 -28.51
N SER A 148 -18.67 13.74 -29.43
CA SER A 148 -17.87 13.82 -30.67
C SER A 148 -16.47 14.41 -30.46
N ASP A 149 -16.13 14.72 -29.21
CA ASP A 149 -14.93 15.46 -28.85
C ASP A 149 -13.65 14.61 -28.98
N PRO A 150 -12.50 15.25 -29.24
CA PRO A 150 -11.24 14.55 -29.27
C PRO A 150 -10.94 13.90 -27.92
N PRO A 151 -10.25 12.74 -27.90
CA PRO A 151 -9.89 12.09 -26.65
C PRO A 151 -8.98 13.00 -25.81
N VAL A 152 -9.29 13.12 -24.54
CA VAL A 152 -8.54 13.92 -23.56
C VAL A 152 -7.51 13.02 -22.89
N SER A 153 -6.26 13.48 -22.80
CA SER A 153 -5.20 12.75 -22.10
C SER A 153 -5.09 13.27 -20.67
N ILE A 154 -5.44 12.45 -19.69
CA ILE A 154 -5.31 12.76 -18.26
C ILE A 154 -3.98 12.20 -17.78
N GLU A 155 -3.13 13.07 -17.21
CA GLU A 155 -1.80 12.72 -16.72
C GLU A 155 -1.88 12.29 -15.25
N ILE A 156 -1.50 11.04 -14.96
CA ILE A 156 -1.46 10.48 -13.61
C ILE A 156 -0.11 10.82 -12.97
N GLU A 157 1.00 10.66 -13.68
CA GLU A 157 2.33 11.05 -13.23
C GLU A 157 2.87 12.19 -14.08
N SER A 158 3.34 13.28 -13.44
CA SER A 158 3.92 14.38 -14.20
C SER A 158 5.17 13.92 -14.96
N SER A 159 5.18 14.15 -16.27
CA SER A 159 6.32 13.98 -17.15
C SER A 159 7.46 14.98 -16.88
N SER A 160 7.16 16.08 -16.18
CA SER A 160 8.08 17.21 -15.98
C SER A 160 8.79 17.23 -14.63
N ARG A 161 8.31 16.45 -13.65
CA ARG A 161 8.81 16.45 -12.27
C ARG A 161 8.89 15.02 -11.72
N PRO A 162 9.76 14.75 -10.74
CA PRO A 162 9.74 13.45 -10.05
C PRO A 162 8.34 13.17 -9.47
N ALA A 163 7.78 12.02 -9.80
CA ALA A 163 6.50 11.58 -9.26
C ALA A 163 6.66 11.19 -7.79
N TYR A 164 5.84 11.76 -6.92
CA TYR A 164 5.69 11.28 -5.55
C TYR A 164 4.74 10.08 -5.57
N ARG A 165 5.27 8.89 -5.29
CA ARG A 165 4.56 7.62 -5.33
C ARG A 165 4.89 6.79 -4.10
N LEU A 166 3.91 6.06 -3.59
CA LEU A 166 4.05 5.16 -2.45
C LEU A 166 3.90 3.71 -2.96
N PRO A 167 4.90 2.83 -2.78
CA PRO A 167 4.76 1.43 -3.20
C PRO A 167 3.56 0.78 -2.51
N PHE A 168 2.70 0.11 -3.28
CA PHE A 168 1.49 -0.51 -2.72
C PHE A 168 1.84 -1.59 -1.68
N ARG A 169 2.85 -2.42 -1.96
CA ARG A 169 3.37 -3.43 -1.03
C ARG A 169 3.79 -2.84 0.32
N GLU A 170 4.50 -1.71 0.31
CA GLU A 170 4.92 -1.04 1.55
C GLU A 170 3.73 -0.45 2.31
N MET A 171 2.71 0.02 1.59
CA MET A 171 1.47 0.52 2.18
C MET A 171 0.67 -0.61 2.84
N LEU A 172 0.55 -1.78 2.21
CA LEU A 172 -0.06 -2.97 2.83
C LEU A 172 0.64 -3.34 4.15
N MET A 173 1.97 -3.42 4.12
CA MET A 173 2.78 -3.68 5.32
C MET A 173 2.57 -2.61 6.39
N ARG A 174 2.54 -1.33 6.01
CA ARG A 174 2.37 -0.20 6.94
C ARG A 174 1.05 -0.26 7.69
N TYR A 175 -0.01 -0.71 7.02
CA TYR A 175 -1.36 -0.82 7.58
C TYR A 175 -1.70 -2.23 8.09
N ASN A 176 -0.71 -3.13 8.17
CA ASN A 176 -0.88 -4.52 8.61
C ASN A 176 -1.99 -5.27 7.83
N VAL A 177 -2.07 -5.05 6.52
CA VAL A 177 -2.98 -5.79 5.64
C VAL A 177 -2.29 -7.09 5.25
N ASP A 178 -2.76 -8.19 5.81
CA ASP A 178 -2.22 -9.51 5.54
C ASP A 178 -2.70 -10.02 4.19
N TYR A 179 -1.79 -10.56 3.39
CA TYR A 179 -2.15 -11.20 2.12
C TYR A 179 -1.27 -12.41 1.84
N SER A 180 -1.78 -13.31 1.01
CA SER A 180 -1.12 -14.54 0.59
C SER A 180 -1.01 -14.61 -0.92
N ASP A 181 -0.23 -15.56 -1.42
CA ASP A 181 -0.10 -15.83 -2.84
C ASP A 181 -1.41 -16.25 -3.54
N SER A 182 -2.40 -16.71 -2.76
CA SER A 182 -3.75 -17.04 -3.24
C SER A 182 -4.76 -15.91 -3.07
N SER A 183 -4.43 -14.85 -2.33
CA SER A 183 -5.33 -13.70 -2.14
C SER A 183 -5.60 -13.01 -3.47
N SER A 184 -6.86 -12.61 -3.70
CA SER A 184 -7.26 -11.90 -4.90
C SER A 184 -6.94 -10.39 -4.79
N MET A 185 -6.72 -9.73 -5.93
CA MET A 185 -6.45 -8.29 -5.94
C MET A 185 -7.63 -7.46 -5.41
N GLY A 186 -8.87 -7.87 -5.68
CA GLY A 186 -10.07 -7.14 -5.21
C GLY A 186 -10.25 -7.20 -3.69
N GLU A 187 -9.98 -8.36 -3.08
CA GLU A 187 -9.99 -8.50 -1.61
C GLU A 187 -8.91 -7.61 -0.98
N ILE A 188 -7.67 -7.68 -1.50
CA ILE A 188 -6.54 -6.90 -0.99
C ILE A 188 -6.80 -5.39 -1.10
N GLU A 189 -7.40 -4.94 -2.21
CA GLU A 189 -7.75 -3.55 -2.39
C GLU A 189 -8.79 -3.10 -1.36
N THR A 190 -9.84 -3.90 -1.15
CA THR A 190 -10.90 -3.59 -0.19
C THR A 190 -10.34 -3.52 1.23
N GLU A 191 -9.59 -4.55 1.65
CA GLU A 191 -8.94 -4.59 2.97
C GLU A 191 -7.94 -3.45 3.14
N PHE A 192 -7.26 -3.04 2.08
CA PHE A 192 -6.35 -1.90 2.11
C PHE A 192 -7.06 -0.58 2.36
N TRP A 193 -8.14 -0.28 1.63
CA TRP A 193 -8.88 0.96 1.84
C TRP A 193 -9.52 0.99 3.23
N ASP A 194 -10.09 -0.13 3.68
CA ASP A 194 -10.63 -0.27 5.03
C ASP A 194 -9.56 -0.01 6.10
N ALA A 195 -8.37 -0.59 5.96
CA ALA A 195 -7.27 -0.40 6.90
C ALA A 195 -6.67 1.02 6.84
N LEU A 196 -6.58 1.61 5.65
CA LEU A 196 -6.09 2.97 5.45
C LEU A 196 -7.01 4.01 6.12
N PHE A 197 -8.32 3.79 6.07
CA PHE A 197 -9.34 4.72 6.55
C PHE A 197 -9.94 4.34 7.92
N SER A 198 -9.27 3.42 8.62
CA SER A 198 -9.53 3.09 10.01
C SER A 198 -8.73 3.98 10.97
N ASP A 199 -9.16 4.03 12.24
CA ASP A 199 -8.42 4.69 13.31
C ASP A 199 -6.94 4.23 13.29
N PRO A 200 -5.97 5.16 13.35
CA PRO A 200 -6.10 6.58 13.70
C PRO A 200 -6.30 7.54 12.52
N ASN A 201 -6.60 7.08 11.31
CA ASN A 201 -7.00 7.93 10.18
C ASN A 201 -8.50 8.22 10.21
N ASP A 202 -8.92 9.30 9.56
CA ASP A 202 -10.35 9.57 9.37
C ASP A 202 -10.88 8.84 8.13
N PRO A 203 -12.16 8.45 8.09
CA PRO A 203 -12.76 7.85 6.91
C PRO A 203 -12.87 8.87 5.78
N PHE A 204 -12.48 8.49 4.57
CA PHE A 204 -12.71 9.26 3.34
C PHE A 204 -13.90 8.67 2.60
N ASP A 205 -14.63 9.51 1.86
CA ASP A 205 -15.83 9.06 1.15
C ASP A 205 -15.41 8.28 -0.12
N ASP A 206 -16.24 7.33 -0.57
CA ASP A 206 -15.94 6.42 -1.68
C ASP A 206 -15.55 7.15 -2.97
N ASN A 207 -16.03 8.38 -3.18
CA ASN A 207 -15.67 9.19 -4.36
C ASN A 207 -14.29 9.88 -4.27
N GLN A 208 -13.57 9.71 -3.15
CA GLN A 208 -12.29 10.38 -2.86
C GLN A 208 -11.08 9.45 -3.03
N TYR A 209 -11.34 8.18 -3.30
CA TYR A 209 -10.33 7.19 -3.62
C TYR A 209 -10.85 6.24 -4.70
N THR A 210 -9.96 5.75 -5.56
CA THR A 210 -10.31 4.81 -6.63
C THR A 210 -9.05 4.13 -7.13
N HIS A 211 -9.22 3.09 -7.94
CA HIS A 211 -8.14 2.50 -8.72
C HIS A 211 -8.21 2.87 -10.20
N SER A 212 -7.16 2.50 -10.93
CA SER A 212 -7.01 2.75 -12.36
C SER A 212 -7.63 1.64 -13.23
N PRO A 213 -7.98 1.90 -14.50
CA PRO A 213 -8.53 0.91 -15.44
C PRO A 213 -7.64 -0.31 -15.70
N TRP A 214 -6.36 -0.27 -15.30
CA TRP A 214 -5.52 -1.45 -15.30
C TRP A 214 -6.07 -2.56 -14.41
N PHE A 215 -6.66 -2.23 -13.25
CA PHE A 215 -7.18 -3.23 -12.31
C PHE A 215 -8.31 -4.06 -12.93
N ASP A 216 -9.28 -3.40 -13.56
CA ASP A 216 -10.34 -4.10 -14.30
C ASP A 216 -9.79 -4.91 -15.49
N ARG A 217 -8.82 -4.39 -16.24
CA ARG A 217 -8.28 -5.12 -17.41
C ARG A 217 -7.41 -6.31 -17.02
N CYS A 218 -6.65 -6.17 -15.94
CA CYS A 218 -5.66 -7.15 -15.51
C CYS A 218 -6.28 -8.21 -14.58
N CYS A 219 -7.17 -7.79 -13.68
CA CYS A 219 -7.56 -8.56 -12.50
C CYS A 219 -9.04 -9.00 -12.48
N ARG A 220 -9.83 -8.73 -13.53
CA ARG A 220 -11.25 -9.11 -13.66
C ARG A 220 -11.58 -10.60 -13.42
N GLU A 221 -10.63 -11.51 -13.65
CA GLU A 221 -10.80 -12.96 -13.48
C GLU A 221 -9.91 -13.51 -12.34
N GLU A 222 -9.94 -12.84 -11.18
CA GLU A 222 -9.24 -13.26 -9.96
C GLU A 222 -7.74 -13.55 -10.16
N ARG A 223 -6.99 -12.53 -10.60
CA ARG A 223 -5.53 -12.63 -10.48
C ARG A 223 -5.16 -12.65 -9.01
N THR A 224 -4.55 -13.75 -8.60
CA THR A 224 -3.94 -13.86 -7.28
C THR A 224 -2.64 -13.06 -7.24
N VAL A 225 -2.20 -12.70 -6.04
CA VAL A 225 -0.89 -12.08 -5.80
C VAL A 225 0.24 -12.85 -6.46
N LYS A 226 0.22 -14.19 -6.41
CA LYS A 226 1.23 -15.01 -7.08
C LYS A 226 1.29 -14.76 -8.58
N SER A 227 0.14 -14.69 -9.25
CA SER A 227 0.07 -14.40 -10.68
C SER A 227 0.66 -13.03 -11.04
N LEU A 228 0.48 -12.04 -10.16
CA LEU A 228 1.07 -10.71 -10.32
C LEU A 228 2.58 -10.71 -10.07
N LYS A 229 3.05 -11.42 -9.03
CA LYS A 229 4.48 -11.61 -8.75
C LYS A 229 5.20 -12.33 -9.88
N ASP A 230 4.64 -13.43 -10.38
CA ASP A 230 5.22 -14.22 -11.47
C ASP A 230 5.38 -13.41 -12.77
N LYS A 231 4.55 -12.39 -12.97
CA LYS A 231 4.60 -11.47 -14.12
C LYS A 231 5.47 -10.23 -13.89
N GLY A 232 5.88 -9.98 -12.65
CA GLY A 232 6.57 -8.76 -12.25
C GLY A 232 5.67 -7.53 -12.10
N ASP A 233 4.35 -7.69 -12.19
CA ASP A 233 3.39 -6.57 -12.09
C ASP A 233 3.22 -6.11 -10.62
N TRP A 234 3.50 -6.97 -9.64
CA TRP A 234 3.26 -6.71 -8.21
C TRP A 234 4.04 -5.51 -7.66
N ASP A 235 5.32 -5.39 -8.02
CA ASP A 235 6.19 -4.31 -7.55
C ASP A 235 5.98 -3.00 -8.34
N ASP A 236 5.12 -3.03 -9.36
CA ASP A 236 4.75 -1.91 -10.20
C ASP A 236 3.42 -1.26 -9.80
N LEU A 237 2.87 -1.62 -8.63
CA LEU A 237 1.66 -1.04 -8.06
C LEU A 237 1.99 0.11 -7.09
N TRP A 238 1.29 1.23 -7.25
CA TRP A 238 1.58 2.48 -6.56
C TRP A 238 0.32 3.18 -6.07
N ILE A 239 0.42 3.80 -4.89
CA ILE A 239 -0.56 4.76 -4.39
C ILE A 239 -0.05 6.18 -4.67
N LYS A 240 -0.86 6.98 -5.36
CA LYS A 240 -0.66 8.42 -5.54
C LYS A 240 -1.50 9.20 -4.54
N VAL A 241 -0.84 10.18 -3.92
CA VAL A 241 -1.45 11.26 -3.13
C VAL A 241 -0.71 12.55 -3.45
N VAL A 242 -1.36 13.71 -3.33
CA VAL A 242 -0.75 15.01 -3.64
C VAL A 242 -0.71 15.90 -2.38
N PRO A 243 0.29 15.70 -1.50
CA PRO A 243 0.46 16.52 -0.32
C PRO A 243 1.15 17.84 -0.67
N ARG A 244 0.53 18.97 -0.35
CA ARG A 244 1.09 20.31 -0.49
C ARG A 244 1.39 20.88 0.89
N LYS A 245 2.63 21.33 1.13
CA LYS A 245 2.99 21.88 2.45
C LYS A 245 2.17 23.13 2.73
N THR A 246 1.46 23.14 3.85
CA THR A 246 0.75 24.32 4.34
C THR A 246 1.78 25.31 4.90
N ILE A 247 1.65 26.60 4.59
CA ILE A 247 2.51 27.66 5.16
C ILE A 247 1.78 28.19 6.39
N ASN A 248 2.12 27.70 7.58
CA ASN A 248 1.49 28.10 8.86
C ASN A 248 1.87 29.51 9.36
N TYR A 249 2.23 30.44 8.47
CA TYR A 249 2.60 31.80 8.87
C TYR A 249 1.56 32.79 8.38
N ALA A 250 1.07 33.64 9.29
CA ALA A 250 0.34 34.84 8.94
C ALA A 250 1.25 35.70 8.04
N MET A 251 1.01 35.69 6.73
CA MET A 251 1.56 36.74 5.89
C MET A 251 0.82 38.02 6.25
N VAL A 252 1.52 38.95 6.90
CA VAL A 252 1.06 40.34 6.98
C VAL A 252 1.12 40.87 5.56
N THR A 253 -0.01 40.91 4.87
CA THR A 253 -0.17 41.62 3.60
C THR A 253 -0.13 43.13 3.91
N GLU A 254 1.07 43.70 4.01
CA GLU A 254 1.23 45.14 3.79
C GLU A 254 0.92 45.42 2.32
N ILE A 255 -0.32 45.78 2.05
CA ILE A 255 -0.72 46.36 0.77
C ILE A 255 -0.01 47.70 0.64
N GLN A 256 1.11 47.75 -0.08
CA GLN A 256 1.60 49.00 -0.66
C GLN A 256 0.85 49.26 -1.96
N PRO A 257 0.19 50.42 -2.13
CA PRO A 257 -0.35 50.80 -3.43
C PRO A 257 0.80 51.26 -4.32
N SER A 258 1.24 50.42 -5.26
CA SER A 258 2.12 50.89 -6.34
C SER A 258 1.28 51.46 -7.48
N THR A 259 1.47 52.74 -7.75
CA THR A 259 0.76 53.55 -8.73
C THR A 259 1.38 53.51 -10.13
N ASP A 260 2.08 52.44 -10.52
CA ASP A 260 2.73 52.38 -11.84
C ASP A 260 2.21 51.20 -12.69
N SER A 261 1.31 51.56 -13.60
CA SER A 261 0.86 50.76 -14.73
C SER A 261 2.01 50.61 -15.74
N SER A 262 2.75 49.49 -15.67
CA SER A 262 3.37 48.77 -16.82
C SER A 262 4.57 47.91 -16.40
N VAL A 263 4.36 46.88 -15.59
CA VAL A 263 5.28 45.72 -15.55
C VAL A 263 4.47 44.45 -15.44
N SER A 264 4.59 43.61 -16.48
CA SER A 264 4.17 42.22 -16.48
C SER A 264 4.95 41.48 -15.39
N VAL A 265 4.32 41.31 -14.24
CA VAL A 265 4.72 40.36 -13.22
C VAL A 265 3.70 39.23 -13.33
N LEU A 266 4.19 38.02 -13.58
CA LEU A 266 3.50 36.79 -13.24
C LEU A 266 3.13 36.87 -11.75
N GLN A 267 2.01 37.49 -11.45
CA GLN A 267 1.40 37.46 -10.13
C GLN A 267 0.92 36.02 -9.98
N ARG A 268 1.82 35.22 -9.39
CA ARG A 268 1.46 33.97 -8.75
C ARG A 268 0.17 34.23 -7.96
N PRO A 269 -0.86 33.38 -8.09
CA PRO A 269 -2.08 33.57 -7.31
C PRO A 269 -1.72 33.77 -5.84
N PRO A 270 -2.45 34.60 -5.09
CA PRO A 270 -2.20 34.79 -3.66
C PRO A 270 -2.07 33.41 -3.02
N ASP A 271 -0.96 33.19 -2.33
CA ASP A 271 -0.71 31.99 -1.53
C ASP A 271 -1.81 31.91 -0.47
N VAL A 272 -2.90 31.23 -0.78
CA VAL A 272 -3.89 30.82 0.22
C VAL A 272 -3.27 29.61 0.93
N ALA A 273 -2.38 29.91 1.85
CA ALA A 273 -2.06 29.00 2.92
C ALA A 273 -3.27 28.96 3.87
N PRO A 274 -3.69 27.80 4.40
CA PRO A 274 -4.71 27.80 5.44
C PRO A 274 -4.14 28.53 6.67
N PRO A 275 -4.69 29.68 7.10
CA PRO A 275 -4.12 30.44 8.22
C PRO A 275 -4.31 29.76 9.59
N ASP A 276 -5.05 28.65 9.66
CA ASP A 276 -5.91 28.42 10.81
C ASP A 276 -5.92 26.96 11.29
N ILE A 277 -4.82 26.21 11.19
CA ILE A 277 -4.72 24.93 11.91
C ILE A 277 -3.96 25.15 13.22
N LYS A 278 -4.64 24.93 14.35
CA LYS A 278 -4.02 24.88 15.67
C LYS A 278 -3.60 23.45 15.98
N VAL A 279 -2.34 23.28 16.35
CA VAL A 279 -1.83 22.05 16.96
C VAL A 279 -1.63 22.29 18.45
N ALA A 280 -2.21 21.44 19.29
CA ALA A 280 -2.03 21.44 20.73
C ALA A 280 -1.42 20.11 21.17
N HIS A 281 -0.38 20.14 22.00
CA HIS A 281 0.13 18.94 22.66
C HIS A 281 -0.57 18.83 24.02
N PHE A 282 -1.32 17.76 24.24
CA PHE A 282 -1.99 17.54 25.52
C PHE A 282 -1.09 16.81 26.50
N ASP A 283 -0.35 15.81 26.02
CA ASP A 283 0.65 15.07 26.77
C ASP A 283 1.71 14.47 25.82
N TRP A 284 2.53 13.55 26.31
CA TRP A 284 3.65 12.95 25.54
C TRP A 284 3.20 11.93 24.47
N ASN A 285 1.92 11.59 24.43
CA ASN A 285 1.33 10.62 23.52
C ASN A 285 0.10 11.15 22.78
N THR A 286 -0.36 12.36 23.07
CA THR A 286 -1.62 12.89 22.56
C THR A 286 -1.48 14.31 22.04
N ILE A 287 -1.96 14.53 20.82
CA ILE A 287 -2.09 15.86 20.21
C ILE A 287 -3.54 16.13 19.81
N GLY A 288 -3.91 17.41 19.77
CA GLY A 288 -5.14 17.91 19.19
C GLY A 288 -4.84 18.76 17.96
N ILE A 289 -5.58 18.54 16.88
CA ILE A 289 -5.51 19.33 15.65
C ILE A 289 -6.88 19.91 15.37
N LYS A 290 -6.93 21.23 15.17
CA LYS A 290 -8.19 21.96 15.00
C LYS A 290 -8.11 22.97 13.88
N LEU A 291 -9.12 22.99 13.01
CA LEU A 291 -9.34 24.06 12.05
C LEU A 291 -10.07 25.23 12.74
N LEU A 292 -9.48 26.42 12.71
CA LEU A 292 -9.94 27.61 13.44
C LEU A 292 -10.91 28.48 12.63
N ALA A 293 -10.82 28.47 11.30
CA ALA A 293 -11.63 29.29 10.42
C ALA A 293 -12.10 28.51 9.20
N GLU A 294 -13.18 29.00 8.59
CA GLU A 294 -13.68 28.51 7.30
C GLU A 294 -12.61 28.65 6.22
N LEU A 295 -12.62 27.70 5.29
CA LEU A 295 -11.68 27.69 4.18
C LEU A 295 -12.08 28.76 3.17
N ASP A 296 -11.19 29.72 2.94
CA ASP A 296 -11.26 30.58 1.75
C ASP A 296 -10.78 29.73 0.57
N VAL A 297 -11.67 28.89 0.02
CA VAL A 297 -11.34 28.05 -1.12
C VAL A 297 -11.36 28.94 -2.36
N PRO A 298 -10.21 29.27 -2.97
CA PRO A 298 -10.23 30.01 -4.22
C PRO A 298 -10.99 29.18 -5.26
N PRO A 299 -11.76 29.83 -6.15
CA PRO A 299 -12.43 29.13 -7.24
C PRO A 299 -11.38 28.32 -8.02
N LEU A 300 -11.76 27.09 -8.43
CA LEU A 300 -10.90 26.24 -9.25
C LEU A 300 -10.36 27.05 -10.43
N ASP A 301 -9.03 27.07 -10.58
CA ASP A 301 -8.37 27.83 -11.64
C ASP A 301 -8.75 27.24 -13.00
N PRO A 302 -9.48 27.99 -13.86
CA PRO A 302 -9.92 27.55 -15.19
C PRO A 302 -8.74 27.10 -16.10
N GLU A 303 -7.50 27.45 -15.79
CA GLU A 303 -6.30 27.04 -16.54
C GLU A 303 -5.63 25.74 -16.02
N GLN A 304 -5.85 25.34 -14.76
CA GLN A 304 -5.43 24.00 -14.25
C GLN A 304 -6.46 22.92 -14.57
N THR A 305 -7.69 23.35 -14.74
CA THR A 305 -8.76 22.62 -15.38
C THR A 305 -8.48 22.53 -16.88
N LEU A 306 -8.22 21.34 -17.41
CA LEU A 306 -8.22 21.06 -18.86
C LEU A 306 -9.47 21.71 -19.50
N PRO A 307 -9.44 22.29 -20.71
CA PRO A 307 -10.58 23.04 -21.27
C PRO A 307 -11.91 22.25 -21.15
N PHE A 308 -12.72 22.63 -20.17
CA PHE A 308 -13.96 21.92 -19.76
C PHE A 308 -15.08 22.06 -20.78
N GLU A 309 -14.94 22.95 -21.77
CA GLU A 309 -15.91 23.11 -22.86
C GLU A 309 -16.07 21.82 -23.70
N THR A 310 -15.12 20.89 -23.64
CA THR A 310 -15.13 19.59 -24.36
C THR A 310 -15.42 18.37 -23.50
N MET A 311 -15.75 18.53 -22.21
CA MET A 311 -16.13 17.41 -21.32
C MET A 311 -17.56 17.55 -20.82
N GLY A 312 -18.49 17.77 -21.77
CA GLY A 312 -19.92 17.84 -21.49
C GLY A 312 -20.39 16.70 -20.60
N GLU A 313 -21.12 17.06 -19.54
CA GLU A 313 -21.89 16.20 -18.62
C GLU A 313 -21.12 15.14 -17.80
N ALA A 314 -19.88 14.77 -18.12
CA ALA A 314 -19.16 13.67 -17.46
C ALA A 314 -18.39 14.07 -16.17
N VAL A 315 -18.13 15.36 -15.97
CA VAL A 315 -17.72 15.91 -14.68
C VAL A 315 -18.91 16.73 -14.20
N ALA A 316 -19.86 16.09 -13.50
CA ALA A 316 -20.85 16.82 -12.72
C ALA A 316 -20.14 17.93 -11.95
N ASP A 317 -20.78 19.09 -11.80
CA ASP A 317 -20.23 20.24 -11.05
C ASP A 317 -19.46 19.70 -9.85
N PHE A 318 -18.14 19.89 -9.82
CA PHE A 318 -17.30 19.29 -8.79
C PHE A 318 -17.86 19.61 -7.39
N GLU A 319 -18.42 20.80 -7.22
CA GLU A 319 -19.11 21.23 -6.00
C GLU A 319 -20.36 20.38 -5.66
N GLN A 320 -21.09 19.90 -6.67
CA GLN A 320 -22.23 18.99 -6.51
C GLN A 320 -21.79 17.56 -6.19
N ALA A 321 -20.71 17.08 -6.82
CA ALA A 321 -20.18 15.74 -6.57
C ALA A 321 -19.44 15.64 -5.24
N TYR A 322 -18.86 16.75 -4.76
CA TYR A 322 -18.03 16.80 -3.56
C TYR A 322 -18.49 17.92 -2.61
N PRO A 323 -19.72 17.92 -2.08
CA PRO A 323 -20.27 19.03 -1.31
C PRO A 323 -19.45 19.41 -0.05
N ASP A 324 -18.61 18.48 0.42
CA ASP A 324 -17.77 18.66 1.61
C ASP A 324 -16.42 19.32 1.30
N TYR A 325 -16.05 19.53 0.02
CA TYR A 325 -14.76 20.11 -0.37
C TYR A 325 -14.50 21.51 0.23
N ALA A 326 -15.58 22.27 0.44
CA ALA A 326 -15.53 23.60 1.04
C ALA A 326 -15.77 23.58 2.56
N GLN A 327 -16.23 22.45 3.12
CA GLN A 327 -16.59 22.31 4.53
C GLN A 327 -15.49 21.66 5.38
N GLU A 328 -14.64 20.84 4.76
CA GLU A 328 -13.62 20.05 5.43
C GLU A 328 -12.23 20.28 4.82
N LEU A 329 -11.22 20.52 5.66
CA LEU A 329 -9.82 20.55 5.22
C LEU A 329 -9.19 19.16 5.36
N LYS A 330 -8.84 18.58 4.23
CA LYS A 330 -8.14 17.28 4.18
C LYS A 330 -6.65 17.48 4.32
N VAL A 331 -6.04 16.81 5.30
CA VAL A 331 -4.62 16.96 5.61
C VAL A 331 -3.93 15.61 5.77
N MET A 332 -2.68 15.55 5.31
CA MET A 332 -1.70 14.57 5.73
C MET A 332 -0.91 15.15 6.90
N VAL A 333 -1.01 14.51 8.06
CA VAL A 333 -0.28 14.84 9.28
C VAL A 333 0.96 13.94 9.35
N LEU A 334 2.13 14.54 9.48
CA LEU A 334 3.38 13.83 9.78
C LEU A 334 3.80 14.13 11.21
N LEU A 335 3.89 13.10 12.04
CA LEU A 335 4.43 13.17 13.40
C LEU A 335 5.84 12.59 13.38
N ARG A 336 6.79 13.28 14.00
CA ARG A 336 8.18 12.83 14.15
C ARG A 336 8.60 12.92 15.61
N ALA A 337 8.95 11.79 16.22
CA ALA A 337 9.40 11.69 17.62
C ALA A 337 10.72 12.42 17.91
#